data_AF-A0A2J6WM24-F1
#
_entry.id   AF-A0A2J6WM24-F1
#
_cell.length_a   1.000
_cell.length_b   1.000
_cell.length_c   1.000
_cell.angle_alpha   90.00
_cell.angle_beta   90.00
_cell.angle_gamma   90.00
#
_symmetry.space_group_name_H-M   'P 1'
#
loop_
_entity.id
_entity.type
_entity.pdbx_description
1 polymer ?
#
loop_
_entity_poly.entity_id
_entity_poly.type
_entity_poly.pdbx_seq_one_letter_code
_entity_poly.pdbx_strand_id
1 'polypeptide(L)'
;MKLGLEAKVGFFVIVSLIVLGYMTTKVGDFNFGKDKGYSIKAVLNNASGLNTDAPVKFKGVNVGKVKNISLEDGKVVAEMLIEDKYKIPAKVRVIVRSSGFLGEKYAELEELPNQTGEYLAAGSIVKDTKDVTDFDQLGNKLGDIADDIKAITASLRDVLATSEGKENMKVTLDNIRQTTDVLKNIMAYNEARINAVIKNIEAITVVVKNMATDNQENINQLLANLKDVSQTLKEQTPQIAGKVNSITGNIDNLVTGSKGNLEDSIKNIKTVTAKLEKTVDNINSITDKINKGEGTIGKLVNDNQTVDNINETLKGVRNLFTKMDEFKFYLNFEGEKLMDTGETKGYFKLKIQPKPDKYYLLGLASNPDGKSTTTYTTWSGTSPYGSTSSGGTYVETKRKENSITFIAQYAKRFMDMVDLRIGLMESEFGVGADYFPFNKGKNAEKYKDKFVVSFDAYDFSTKSSPRDPHLKVKGQYNFTKNLYVNAGYDDFLNKDTRSTFVGAGLIFLDDDLKYLLGKIPSLPGN
;
A
#
# COMPACT_ATOMS: atom_id res chain seq x y z
N MET A 1 24.50 -83.67 -25.38
CA MET A 1 24.77 -82.73 -26.48
C MET A 1 24.90 -81.34 -25.89
N LYS A 2 26.09 -80.71 -25.95
CA LYS A 2 26.22 -79.28 -25.59
C LYS A 2 25.64 -78.49 -26.76
N LEU A 3 24.51 -77.81 -26.56
CA LEU A 3 23.97 -76.92 -27.59
C LEU A 3 25.03 -75.88 -27.95
N GLY A 4 25.35 -75.80 -29.25
CA GLY A 4 26.26 -74.81 -29.82
C GLY A 4 25.80 -73.39 -29.50
N LEU A 5 26.74 -72.45 -29.52
CA LEU A 5 26.46 -71.05 -29.19
C LEU A 5 25.36 -70.48 -30.10
N GLU A 6 25.32 -70.89 -31.38
CA GLU A 6 24.32 -70.42 -32.35
C GLU A 6 22.89 -70.84 -31.97
N ALA A 7 22.71 -72.06 -31.43
CA ALA A 7 21.39 -72.56 -31.04
C ALA A 7 20.81 -71.83 -29.81
N LYS A 8 21.68 -71.41 -28.88
CA LYS A 8 21.27 -70.59 -27.73
C LYS A 8 20.88 -69.17 -28.15
N VAL A 9 21.60 -68.59 -29.11
CA VAL A 9 21.27 -67.28 -29.68
C VAL A 9 19.95 -67.35 -30.44
N GLY A 10 19.73 -68.39 -31.25
CA GLY A 10 18.46 -68.60 -31.96
C GLY A 10 17.26 -68.73 -31.01
N PHE A 11 17.40 -69.52 -29.94
CA PHE A 11 16.35 -69.65 -28.92
C PHE A 11 16.05 -68.32 -28.21
N PHE A 12 17.08 -67.54 -27.86
CA PHE A 12 16.91 -66.23 -27.24
C PHE A 12 16.13 -65.26 -28.15
N VAL A 13 16.46 -65.20 -29.45
CA VAL A 13 15.77 -64.33 -30.42
C VAL A 13 14.29 -64.71 -30.55
N ILE A 14 13.96 -66.00 -30.59
CA ILE A 14 12.58 -66.48 -30.67
C ILE A 14 11.80 -66.09 -29.41
N VAL A 15 12.37 -66.29 -28.22
CA VAL A 15 11.73 -65.88 -26.95
C VAL A 15 11.55 -64.36 -26.92
N SER A 16 12.55 -63.58 -27.36
CA SER A 16 12.42 -62.12 -27.46
C SER A 16 11.32 -61.70 -28.43
N LEU A 17 11.17 -62.36 -29.58
CA LEU A 17 10.09 -62.06 -30.53
C LEU A 17 8.70 -62.42 -29.98
N ILE A 18 8.58 -63.51 -29.22
CA ILE A 18 7.32 -63.89 -28.55
C ILE A 18 6.98 -62.88 -27.46
N VAL A 19 7.96 -62.48 -26.63
CA VAL A 19 7.76 -61.47 -25.59
C VAL A 19 7.43 -60.11 -26.21
N LEU A 20 8.11 -59.73 -27.30
CA LEU A 20 7.86 -58.50 -28.03
C LEU A 20 6.44 -58.52 -28.62
N GLY A 21 6.05 -59.61 -29.29
CA GLY A 21 4.70 -59.77 -29.83
C GLY A 21 3.63 -59.71 -28.74
N TYR A 22 3.85 -60.39 -27.61
CA TYR A 22 2.95 -60.33 -26.47
C TYR A 22 2.85 -58.91 -25.89
N MET A 23 3.98 -58.23 -25.68
CA MET A 23 4.02 -56.85 -25.21
C MET A 23 3.34 -55.88 -26.18
N THR A 24 3.51 -56.06 -27.50
CA THR A 24 2.82 -55.25 -28.51
C THR A 24 1.30 -55.37 -28.39
N THR A 25 0.78 -56.56 -28.11
CA THR A 25 -0.67 -56.75 -27.88
C THR A 25 -1.16 -56.22 -26.53
N LYS A 26 -0.27 -56.04 -25.54
CA LYS A 26 -0.59 -55.55 -24.18
C LYS A 26 -0.44 -54.03 -24.04
N VAL A 27 0.43 -53.43 -24.85
CA VAL A 27 0.74 -51.98 -24.86
C VAL A 27 -0.06 -51.25 -25.94
N GLY A 28 -0.33 -51.88 -27.07
CA GLY A 28 -1.29 -51.37 -28.04
C GLY A 28 -2.70 -51.75 -27.62
N ASP A 29 -3.59 -50.78 -27.43
CA ASP A 29 -4.99 -50.97 -27.07
C ASP A 29 -5.81 -51.50 -28.26
N PHE A 30 -5.32 -52.57 -28.91
CA PHE A 30 -5.90 -53.19 -30.09
C PHE A 30 -7.08 -54.08 -29.70
N ASN A 31 -8.22 -53.46 -29.41
CA ASN A 31 -9.49 -54.16 -29.24
C ASN A 31 -10.04 -54.59 -30.61
N PHE A 32 -9.78 -55.84 -31.02
CA PHE A 32 -10.38 -56.49 -32.21
C PHE A 32 -11.85 -56.94 -32.00
N GLY A 33 -12.50 -56.49 -30.93
CA GLY A 33 -13.91 -56.75 -30.65
C GLY A 33 -14.81 -55.66 -31.23
N LYS A 34 -16.02 -56.01 -31.69
CA LYS A 34 -17.07 -55.01 -31.95
C LYS A 34 -17.33 -54.26 -30.63
N ASP A 35 -17.12 -52.96 -30.61
CA ASP A 35 -17.44 -52.12 -29.46
C ASP A 35 -18.92 -52.33 -29.09
N LYS A 36 -19.18 -52.85 -27.88
CA LYS A 36 -20.54 -53.09 -27.37
C LYS A 36 -21.06 -51.80 -26.73
N GLY A 37 -22.24 -51.36 -27.16
CA GLY A 37 -22.83 -50.10 -26.73
C GLY A 37 -23.98 -49.66 -27.64
N TYR A 38 -24.63 -48.57 -27.25
CA TYR A 38 -25.61 -47.89 -28.09
C TYR A 38 -25.03 -46.57 -28.63
N SER A 39 -25.28 -46.30 -29.90
CA SER A 39 -24.79 -45.09 -30.56
C SER A 39 -25.82 -43.97 -30.50
N ILE A 40 -25.38 -42.75 -30.33
CA ILE A 40 -26.19 -41.54 -30.25
C ILE A 40 -25.56 -40.49 -31.17
N LYS A 41 -26.38 -39.64 -31.80
CA LYS A 41 -25.87 -38.56 -32.65
C LYS A 41 -26.08 -37.22 -31.96
N ALA A 42 -25.09 -36.34 -32.00
CA ALA A 42 -25.22 -34.96 -31.55
C ALA A 42 -24.93 -33.99 -32.69
N VAL A 43 -25.80 -33.00 -32.85
CA VAL A 43 -25.66 -31.96 -33.87
C VAL A 43 -24.94 -30.76 -33.26
N LEU A 44 -23.66 -30.59 -33.60
CA LEU A 44 -22.78 -29.54 -33.10
C LEU A 44 -22.71 -28.37 -34.10
N ASN A 45 -22.43 -27.17 -33.60
CA ASN A 45 -22.11 -26.04 -34.49
C ASN A 45 -20.64 -26.09 -34.93
N ASN A 46 -19.74 -26.59 -34.07
CA ASN A 46 -18.33 -26.75 -34.36
C ASN A 46 -17.77 -28.01 -33.67
N ALA A 47 -16.94 -28.81 -34.36
CA ALA A 47 -16.17 -29.93 -33.77
C ALA A 47 -14.67 -29.64 -33.63
N SER A 48 -14.23 -28.40 -33.84
CA SER A 48 -12.80 -28.04 -33.78
C SER A 48 -12.18 -28.48 -32.46
N GLY A 49 -11.18 -29.37 -32.53
CA GLY A 49 -10.48 -29.94 -31.38
C GLY A 49 -11.13 -31.18 -30.76
N LEU A 50 -12.33 -31.59 -31.21
CA LEU A 50 -12.96 -32.87 -30.86
C LEU A 50 -12.53 -33.91 -31.90
N ASN A 51 -11.83 -34.95 -31.46
CA ASN A 51 -11.32 -36.01 -32.33
C ASN A 51 -12.17 -37.28 -32.24
N THR A 52 -12.03 -38.18 -33.21
CA THR A 52 -12.46 -39.57 -33.06
C THR A 52 -11.72 -40.22 -31.89
N ASP A 53 -12.39 -41.11 -31.18
CA ASP A 53 -12.00 -41.70 -29.89
C ASP A 53 -11.92 -40.75 -28.69
N ALA A 54 -12.28 -39.46 -28.85
CA ALA A 54 -12.41 -38.55 -27.71
C ALA A 54 -13.41 -39.09 -26.67
N PRO A 55 -13.13 -38.98 -25.36
CA PRO A 55 -13.98 -39.56 -24.35
C PRO A 55 -15.33 -38.84 -24.29
N VAL A 56 -16.39 -39.61 -24.01
CA VAL A 56 -17.73 -39.09 -23.72
C VAL A 56 -17.96 -39.26 -22.23
N LYS A 57 -18.19 -38.15 -21.52
CA LYS A 57 -18.35 -38.14 -20.06
C LYS A 57 -19.78 -37.83 -19.65
N PHE A 58 -20.23 -38.42 -18.55
CA PHE A 58 -21.48 -38.06 -17.88
C PHE A 58 -21.17 -37.86 -16.39
N LYS A 59 -21.50 -36.67 -15.86
CA LYS A 59 -21.18 -36.26 -14.47
C LYS A 59 -19.70 -36.51 -14.13
N GLY A 60 -18.79 -36.20 -15.06
CA GLY A 60 -17.34 -36.38 -14.93
C GLY A 60 -16.81 -37.81 -15.14
N VAL A 61 -17.67 -38.83 -15.26
CA VAL A 61 -17.27 -40.24 -15.48
C VAL A 61 -17.20 -40.55 -16.96
N ASN A 62 -16.16 -41.26 -17.42
CA ASN A 62 -16.07 -41.73 -18.81
C ASN A 62 -17.13 -42.82 -19.06
N VAL A 63 -18.07 -42.56 -19.95
CA VAL A 63 -19.20 -43.45 -20.28
C VAL A 63 -19.18 -43.96 -21.71
N GLY A 64 -18.27 -43.45 -22.55
CA GLY A 64 -18.22 -43.79 -23.96
C GLY A 64 -17.14 -43.05 -24.71
N LYS A 65 -17.21 -43.08 -26.04
CA LYS A 65 -16.25 -42.40 -26.92
C LYS A 65 -16.93 -41.84 -28.18
N VAL A 66 -16.33 -40.82 -28.77
CA VAL A 66 -16.74 -40.29 -30.07
C VAL A 66 -16.30 -41.27 -31.14
N LYS A 67 -17.24 -41.92 -31.81
CA LYS A 67 -16.97 -42.95 -32.80
C LYS A 67 -16.69 -42.36 -34.18
N ASN A 68 -17.44 -41.33 -34.57
CA ASN A 68 -17.26 -40.70 -35.88
C ASN A 68 -17.71 -39.23 -35.83
N ILE A 69 -17.15 -38.39 -36.70
CA ILE A 69 -17.54 -37.00 -36.88
C ILE A 69 -17.75 -36.78 -38.38
N SER A 70 -18.97 -36.45 -38.77
CA SER A 70 -19.35 -36.19 -40.16
C SER A 70 -19.92 -34.79 -40.32
N LEU A 71 -19.92 -34.29 -41.56
CA LEU A 71 -20.65 -33.09 -41.94
C LEU A 71 -21.91 -33.51 -42.69
N GLU A 72 -23.08 -33.29 -42.08
CA GLU A 72 -24.40 -33.59 -42.66
C GLU A 72 -25.20 -32.28 -42.75
N ASP A 73 -25.71 -31.91 -43.93
CA ASP A 73 -26.49 -30.69 -44.16
C ASP A 73 -25.83 -29.37 -43.65
N GLY A 74 -24.51 -29.28 -43.78
CA GLY A 74 -23.73 -28.11 -43.33
C GLY A 74 -23.58 -28.00 -41.81
N LYS A 75 -24.03 -29.02 -41.05
CA LYS A 75 -23.84 -29.12 -39.60
C LYS A 75 -22.92 -30.29 -39.27
N VAL A 76 -22.17 -30.11 -38.19
CA VAL A 76 -21.31 -31.17 -37.67
C VAL A 76 -22.19 -32.17 -36.92
N VAL A 77 -22.08 -33.46 -37.27
CA VAL A 77 -22.75 -34.54 -36.58
C VAL A 77 -21.71 -35.45 -35.95
N ALA A 78 -21.66 -35.46 -34.62
CA ALA A 78 -20.81 -36.36 -33.86
C ALA A 78 -21.60 -37.62 -33.46
N GLU A 79 -21.17 -38.78 -33.95
CA GLU A 79 -21.66 -40.08 -33.51
C GLU A 79 -20.87 -40.51 -32.27
N MET A 80 -21.56 -40.66 -31.16
CA MET A 80 -20.99 -41.06 -29.87
C MET A 80 -21.48 -42.46 -29.52
N LEU A 81 -20.55 -43.32 -29.10
CA LEU A 81 -20.86 -44.67 -28.63
C LEU A 81 -20.81 -44.69 -27.11
N ILE A 82 -21.93 -45.03 -26.48
CA ILE A 82 -22.06 -45.15 -25.02
C ILE A 82 -22.07 -46.63 -24.66
N GLU A 83 -21.31 -47.02 -23.63
CA GLU A 83 -21.27 -48.41 -23.19
C GLU A 83 -22.62 -48.85 -22.58
N ASP A 84 -23.08 -50.07 -22.89
CA ASP A 84 -24.41 -50.59 -22.48
C ASP A 84 -24.64 -50.61 -20.96
N LYS A 85 -23.56 -50.63 -20.17
CA LYS A 85 -23.63 -50.61 -18.71
C LYS A 85 -24.11 -49.27 -18.15
N TYR A 86 -24.08 -48.19 -18.94
CA TYR A 86 -24.47 -46.85 -18.54
C TYR A 86 -25.84 -46.47 -19.10
N LYS A 87 -26.79 -46.20 -18.20
CA LYS A 87 -28.12 -45.69 -18.56
C LYS A 87 -28.13 -44.16 -18.48
N ILE A 88 -28.01 -43.51 -19.64
CA ILE A 88 -28.04 -42.04 -19.73
C ILE A 88 -29.49 -41.57 -19.85
N PRO A 89 -29.92 -40.52 -19.13
CA PRO A 89 -31.29 -40.05 -19.23
C PRO A 89 -31.65 -39.47 -20.61
N ALA A 90 -32.93 -39.49 -20.98
CA ALA A 90 -33.37 -39.13 -22.32
C ALA A 90 -33.16 -37.65 -22.72
N LYS A 91 -33.19 -36.71 -21.76
CA LYS A 91 -33.05 -35.27 -22.03
C LYS A 91 -31.70 -34.73 -21.58
N VAL A 92 -30.67 -34.99 -22.37
CA VAL A 92 -29.32 -34.46 -22.14
C VAL A 92 -28.96 -33.38 -23.14
N ARG A 93 -28.08 -32.47 -22.73
CA ARG A 93 -27.33 -31.57 -23.61
C ARG A 93 -25.93 -32.11 -23.81
N VAL A 94 -25.39 -32.01 -25.03
CA VAL A 94 -23.99 -32.33 -25.30
C VAL A 94 -23.17 -31.05 -25.26
N ILE A 95 -22.10 -31.05 -24.46
CA ILE A 95 -21.18 -29.94 -24.30
C ILE A 95 -19.77 -30.39 -24.68
N VAL A 96 -19.14 -29.71 -25.64
CA VAL A 96 -17.73 -29.96 -25.95
C VAL A 96 -16.86 -29.14 -25.01
N ARG A 97 -15.98 -29.80 -24.23
CA ARG A 97 -15.09 -29.17 -23.24
C ARG A 97 -13.64 -29.59 -23.45
N SER A 98 -12.68 -28.77 -23.02
CA SER A 98 -11.26 -29.11 -23.00
C SER A 98 -10.86 -29.78 -21.68
N SER A 99 -10.02 -30.81 -21.73
CA SER A 99 -9.46 -31.45 -20.53
C SER A 99 -8.34 -30.60 -19.92
N GLY A 100 -8.70 -29.51 -19.24
CA GLY A 100 -7.74 -28.53 -18.73
C GLY A 100 -7.42 -27.43 -19.75
N PHE A 101 -6.38 -26.63 -19.48
CA PHE A 101 -6.09 -25.40 -20.24
C PHE A 101 -5.54 -25.65 -21.66
N LEU A 102 -4.81 -26.75 -21.88
CA LEU A 102 -4.22 -27.14 -23.18
C LEU A 102 -4.54 -28.59 -23.56
N GLY A 103 -5.48 -29.23 -22.87
CA GLY A 103 -5.79 -30.64 -23.09
C GLY A 103 -6.73 -30.85 -24.27
N GLU A 104 -6.80 -32.10 -24.72
CA GLU A 104 -7.72 -32.55 -25.76
C GLU A 104 -9.18 -32.29 -25.38
N LYS A 105 -10.04 -32.07 -26.38
CA LYS A 105 -11.47 -31.88 -26.13
C LYS A 105 -12.19 -33.21 -25.95
N TYR A 106 -13.23 -33.19 -25.13
CA TYR A 106 -14.12 -34.30 -24.84
C TYR A 106 -15.58 -33.85 -24.91
N ALA A 107 -16.48 -34.79 -25.14
CA ALA A 107 -17.92 -34.52 -25.12
C ALA A 107 -18.48 -34.82 -23.71
N GLU A 108 -19.21 -33.90 -23.12
CA GLU A 108 -19.89 -34.08 -21.84
C GLU A 108 -21.40 -34.09 -22.03
N LEU A 109 -22.05 -35.10 -21.47
CA LEU A 109 -23.50 -35.22 -21.40
C LEU A 109 -23.97 -34.55 -20.09
N GLU A 110 -24.72 -33.47 -20.21
CA GLU A 110 -25.30 -32.73 -19.08
C GLU A 110 -26.81 -33.02 -18.99
N GLU A 111 -27.27 -33.36 -17.79
CA GLU A 111 -28.69 -33.67 -17.52
C GLU A 111 -29.50 -32.38 -17.41
N LEU A 112 -30.59 -32.26 -18.19
CA LEU A 112 -31.52 -31.14 -18.08
C LEU A 112 -32.52 -31.34 -16.93
N PRO A 113 -32.93 -30.29 -16.19
CA PRO A 113 -33.87 -30.41 -15.09
C PRO A 113 -35.27 -30.91 -15.53
N ASN A 114 -36.01 -31.51 -14.59
CA ASN A 114 -37.37 -32.09 -14.75
C ASN A 114 -37.47 -33.31 -15.69
N GLN A 115 -36.74 -34.39 -15.36
CA GLN A 115 -36.83 -35.65 -16.08
C GLN A 115 -37.73 -36.68 -15.40
N THR A 116 -38.57 -37.33 -16.22
CA THR A 116 -39.21 -38.61 -15.94
C THR A 116 -38.30 -39.73 -16.43
N GLY A 117 -38.24 -40.86 -15.71
CA GLY A 117 -37.22 -41.93 -15.78
C GLY A 117 -37.04 -42.72 -17.09
N GLU A 118 -37.12 -42.05 -18.24
CA GLU A 118 -36.78 -42.57 -19.56
C GLU A 118 -35.28 -42.40 -19.85
N TYR A 119 -34.71 -43.40 -20.51
CA TYR A 119 -33.30 -43.42 -20.89
C TYR A 119 -33.16 -43.21 -22.40
N LEU A 120 -31.99 -42.71 -22.80
CA LEU A 120 -31.67 -42.41 -24.18
C LEU A 120 -31.59 -43.71 -24.99
N ALA A 121 -32.37 -43.80 -26.07
CA ALA A 121 -32.42 -44.99 -26.91
C ALA A 121 -31.28 -45.00 -27.94
N ALA A 122 -30.93 -46.18 -28.43
CA ALA A 122 -29.99 -46.32 -29.55
C ALA A 122 -30.49 -45.55 -30.79
N GLY A 123 -29.61 -44.78 -31.40
CA GLY A 123 -29.89 -43.94 -32.56
C GLY A 123 -30.50 -42.57 -32.26
N SER A 124 -30.67 -42.21 -30.98
CA SER A 124 -31.24 -40.90 -30.60
C SER A 124 -30.38 -39.74 -31.11
N ILE A 125 -31.06 -38.67 -31.55
CA ILE A 125 -30.41 -37.43 -32.01
C ILE A 125 -30.58 -36.35 -30.94
N VAL A 126 -29.47 -35.95 -30.33
CA VAL A 126 -29.41 -34.84 -29.37
C VAL A 126 -29.19 -33.54 -30.14
N LYS A 127 -30.19 -32.65 -30.08
CA LYS A 127 -30.15 -31.34 -30.77
C LYS A 127 -29.76 -30.18 -29.85
N ASP A 128 -29.89 -30.34 -28.54
CA ASP A 128 -29.43 -29.34 -27.58
C ASP A 128 -27.93 -29.53 -27.36
N THR A 129 -27.14 -28.64 -27.96
CA THR A 129 -25.68 -28.67 -27.90
C THR A 129 -25.15 -27.28 -27.54
N LYS A 130 -24.07 -27.25 -26.75
CA LYS A 130 -23.42 -26.01 -26.35
C LYS A 130 -21.92 -26.15 -26.48
N ASP A 131 -21.32 -25.24 -27.22
CA ASP A 131 -19.87 -25.13 -27.30
C ASP A 131 -19.40 -24.20 -26.16
N VAL A 132 -18.37 -24.61 -25.42
CA VAL A 132 -17.75 -23.75 -24.40
C VAL A 132 -16.71 -22.87 -25.07
N THR A 133 -16.65 -21.60 -24.64
CA THR A 133 -15.78 -20.54 -25.14
C THR A 133 -14.30 -20.98 -25.27
N ASP A 134 -13.77 -20.91 -26.49
CA ASP A 134 -12.39 -21.25 -26.87
C ASP A 134 -11.36 -20.15 -26.53
N PHE A 135 -10.08 -20.51 -26.54
CA PHE A 135 -8.94 -19.58 -26.50
C PHE A 135 -9.00 -18.53 -27.61
N ASP A 136 -9.60 -18.86 -28.75
CA ASP A 136 -9.82 -17.91 -29.85
C ASP A 136 -10.68 -16.72 -29.44
N GLN A 137 -11.64 -16.90 -28.53
CA GLN A 137 -12.41 -15.79 -27.98
C GLN A 137 -11.60 -14.98 -26.98
N LEU A 138 -10.66 -15.59 -26.24
CA LEU A 138 -9.71 -14.84 -25.41
C LEU A 138 -8.75 -14.02 -26.28
N GLY A 139 -8.24 -14.59 -27.37
CA GLY A 139 -7.41 -13.89 -28.36
C GLY A 139 -8.15 -12.73 -29.03
N ASN A 140 -9.39 -12.94 -29.46
CA ASN A 140 -10.24 -11.88 -30.02
C ASN A 140 -10.52 -10.78 -28.99
N LYS A 141 -10.85 -11.14 -27.74
CA LYS A 141 -11.01 -10.16 -26.65
C LYS A 141 -9.72 -9.40 -26.35
N LEU A 142 -8.56 -10.05 -26.42
CA LEU A 142 -7.25 -9.38 -26.29
C LEU A 142 -6.99 -8.43 -27.47
N GLY A 143 -7.44 -8.78 -28.68
CA GLY A 143 -7.44 -7.91 -29.85
C GLY A 143 -8.33 -6.69 -29.65
N ASP A 144 -9.58 -6.90 -29.21
CA ASP A 144 -10.53 -5.83 -28.88
C ASP A 144 -9.96 -4.90 -27.79
N ILE A 145 -9.29 -5.45 -26.78
CA ILE A 145 -8.57 -4.67 -25.76
C ILE A 145 -7.42 -3.87 -26.37
N ALA A 146 -6.65 -4.47 -27.29
CA ALA A 146 -5.58 -3.76 -27.97
C ALA A 146 -6.14 -2.59 -28.80
N ASP A 147 -7.30 -2.76 -29.42
CA ASP A 147 -8.01 -1.71 -30.16
C ASP A 147 -8.63 -0.65 -29.23
N ASP A 148 -9.19 -1.03 -28.08
CA ASP A 148 -9.66 -0.11 -27.04
C ASP A 148 -8.49 0.71 -26.46
N ILE A 149 -7.36 0.06 -26.18
CA ILE A 149 -6.12 0.74 -25.74
C ILE A 149 -5.64 1.68 -26.85
N LYS A 150 -5.71 1.26 -28.11
CA LYS A 150 -5.37 2.11 -29.26
C LYS A 150 -6.32 3.30 -29.37
N ALA A 151 -7.60 3.15 -29.05
CA ALA A 151 -8.59 4.23 -29.03
C ALA A 151 -8.36 5.19 -27.85
N ILE A 152 -8.08 4.68 -26.64
CA ILE A 152 -7.76 5.52 -25.47
C ILE A 152 -6.45 6.27 -25.69
N THR A 153 -5.43 5.58 -26.21
CA THR A 153 -4.14 6.22 -26.54
C THR A 153 -4.27 7.19 -27.71
N ALA A 154 -5.20 6.96 -28.65
CA ALA A 154 -5.55 7.92 -29.68
C ALA A 154 -6.26 9.15 -29.10
N SER A 155 -7.26 8.98 -28.24
CA SER A 155 -7.94 10.09 -27.55
C SER A 155 -7.00 10.88 -26.67
N LEU A 156 -6.11 10.20 -25.92
CA LEU A 156 -5.06 10.84 -25.14
C LEU A 156 -4.08 11.56 -26.06
N ARG A 157 -3.66 10.95 -27.17
CA ARG A 157 -2.83 11.59 -28.18
C ARG A 157 -3.55 12.79 -28.78
N ASP A 158 -4.85 12.74 -29.05
CA ASP A 158 -5.60 13.83 -29.68
C ASP A 158 -5.73 15.01 -28.71
N VAL A 159 -6.10 14.75 -27.46
CA VAL A 159 -6.06 15.78 -26.39
C VAL A 159 -4.64 16.34 -26.25
N LEU A 160 -3.61 15.50 -26.19
CA LEU A 160 -2.21 15.94 -26.13
C LEU A 160 -1.64 16.40 -27.48
N ALA A 161 -2.37 16.32 -28.59
CA ALA A 161 -1.94 16.75 -29.92
C ALA A 161 -2.50 18.14 -30.23
N THR A 162 -3.68 18.47 -29.69
CA THR A 162 -4.21 19.82 -29.72
C THR A 162 -3.23 20.79 -29.08
N SER A 163 -3.09 21.96 -29.69
CA SER A 163 -2.25 23.04 -29.14
C SER A 163 -2.68 23.41 -27.72
N GLU A 164 -3.98 23.38 -27.44
CA GLU A 164 -4.56 23.67 -26.12
C GLU A 164 -4.21 22.60 -25.07
N GLY A 165 -4.37 21.31 -25.37
CA GLY A 165 -4.02 20.26 -24.41
C GLY A 165 -2.51 20.15 -24.16
N LYS A 166 -1.68 20.43 -25.17
CA LYS A 166 -0.22 20.59 -24.98
C LYS A 166 0.09 21.77 -24.07
N GLU A 167 -0.55 22.91 -24.30
CA GLU A 167 -0.32 24.13 -23.52
C GLU A 167 -0.78 23.95 -22.06
N ASN A 168 -1.97 23.38 -21.84
CA ASN A 168 -2.48 23.12 -20.50
C ASN A 168 -1.61 22.10 -19.72
N MET A 169 -1.12 21.06 -20.41
CA MET A 169 -0.19 20.11 -19.82
C MET A 169 1.15 20.76 -19.52
N LYS A 170 1.67 21.58 -20.44
CA LYS A 170 2.90 22.36 -20.25
C LYS A 170 2.76 23.30 -19.04
N VAL A 171 1.68 24.07 -18.94
CA VAL A 171 1.41 24.98 -17.83
C VAL A 171 1.30 24.22 -16.51
N THR A 172 0.60 23.09 -16.48
CA THR A 172 0.44 22.27 -15.28
C THR A 172 1.77 21.69 -14.83
N LEU A 173 2.57 21.16 -15.75
CA LEU A 173 3.89 20.62 -15.46
C LEU A 173 4.89 21.73 -15.09
N ASP A 174 4.80 22.90 -15.71
CA ASP A 174 5.57 24.10 -15.34
C ASP A 174 5.21 24.57 -13.93
N ASN A 175 3.93 24.60 -13.57
CA ASN A 175 3.46 24.94 -12.22
C ASN A 175 3.93 23.93 -11.18
N ILE A 176 3.86 22.63 -11.48
CA ILE A 176 4.38 21.57 -10.60
C ILE A 176 5.89 21.75 -10.44
N ARG A 177 6.64 21.98 -11.52
CA ARG A 177 8.09 22.19 -11.47
C ARG A 177 8.43 23.43 -10.65
N GLN A 178 7.76 24.56 -10.90
CA GLN A 178 7.97 25.79 -10.17
C GLN A 178 7.67 25.61 -8.67
N THR A 179 6.59 24.89 -8.35
CA THR A 179 6.26 24.56 -6.96
C THR A 179 7.34 23.71 -6.32
N THR A 180 7.83 22.68 -7.02
CA THR A 180 8.94 21.82 -6.56
C THR A 180 10.23 22.62 -6.39
N ASP A 181 10.56 23.53 -7.30
CA ASP A 181 11.73 24.39 -7.22
C ASP A 181 11.63 25.37 -6.05
N VAL A 182 10.44 25.98 -5.83
CA VAL A 182 10.18 26.83 -4.66
C VAL A 182 10.30 26.05 -3.37
N LEU A 183 9.73 24.84 -3.30
CA LEU A 183 9.86 23.97 -2.13
C LEU A 183 11.32 23.60 -1.88
N LYS A 184 12.08 23.24 -2.92
CA LYS A 184 13.52 22.96 -2.82
C LYS A 184 14.31 24.16 -2.31
N ASN A 185 13.99 25.35 -2.80
CA ASN A 185 14.64 26.60 -2.36
C ASN A 185 14.29 26.93 -0.91
N ILE A 186 13.03 26.77 -0.49
CA ILE A 186 12.62 26.94 0.91
C ILE A 186 13.34 25.93 1.81
N MET A 187 13.49 24.69 1.37
CA MET A 187 14.22 23.66 2.12
C MET A 187 15.69 24.02 2.27
N ALA A 188 16.39 24.37 1.18
CA ALA A 188 17.80 24.77 1.22
C ALA A 188 18.01 26.03 2.07
N TYR A 189 17.10 27.01 1.97
CA TYR A 189 17.14 28.22 2.80
C TYR A 189 16.95 27.91 4.29
N ASN A 190 16.00 27.03 4.62
CA ASN A 190 15.77 26.61 6.00
C ASN A 190 16.94 25.79 6.55
N GLU A 191 17.57 24.93 5.73
CA GLU A 191 18.78 24.19 6.11
C GLU A 191 19.90 25.15 6.52
N ALA A 192 20.19 26.15 5.68
CA ALA A 192 21.20 27.16 5.97
C ALA A 192 20.89 27.94 7.25
N ARG A 193 19.64 28.39 7.43
CA ARG A 193 19.21 29.10 8.64
C ARG A 193 19.34 28.25 9.89
N ILE A 194 18.98 26.98 9.81
CA ILE A 194 19.02 26.10 10.98
C ILE A 194 20.47 25.76 11.33
N ASN A 195 21.34 25.53 10.35
CA ASN A 195 22.76 25.41 10.59
C ASN A 195 23.34 26.67 11.26
N ALA A 196 22.88 27.86 10.88
CA ALA A 196 23.26 29.10 11.57
C ALA A 196 22.73 29.17 13.00
N VAL A 197 21.48 28.75 13.25
CA VAL A 197 20.91 28.67 14.61
C VAL A 197 21.69 27.68 15.47
N ILE A 198 22.03 26.50 14.94
CA ILE A 198 22.85 25.48 15.62
C ILE A 198 24.19 26.08 16.03
N LYS A 199 24.89 26.74 15.09
CA LYS A 199 26.18 27.39 15.36
C LYS A 199 26.06 28.50 16.41
N ASN A 200 24.99 29.28 16.38
CA ASN A 200 24.73 30.31 17.38
C ASN A 200 24.45 29.70 18.76
N ILE A 201 23.71 28.59 18.83
CA ILE A 201 23.48 27.86 20.09
C ILE A 201 24.79 27.33 20.65
N GLU A 202 25.64 26.70 19.83
CA GLU A 202 26.98 26.24 20.24
C GLU A 202 27.82 27.39 20.80
N ALA A 203 27.83 28.55 20.12
CA ALA A 203 28.54 29.74 20.59
C ALA A 203 27.99 30.28 21.92
N ILE A 204 26.66 30.35 22.07
CA ILE A 204 26.01 30.77 23.32
C ILE A 204 26.37 29.81 24.45
N THR A 205 26.35 28.50 24.21
CA THR A 205 26.73 27.51 25.23
C THR A 205 28.16 27.72 25.73
N VAL A 206 29.10 28.02 24.84
CA VAL A 206 30.48 28.37 25.23
C VAL A 206 30.54 29.66 26.05
N VAL A 207 29.86 30.72 25.60
CA VAL A 207 29.83 32.01 26.33
C VAL A 207 29.24 31.84 27.73
N VAL A 208 28.13 31.12 27.88
CA VAL A 208 27.50 30.91 29.19
C VAL A 208 28.40 30.06 30.10
N LYS A 209 29.10 29.05 29.57
CA LYS A 209 30.08 28.26 30.34
C LYS A 209 31.22 29.12 30.87
N ASN A 210 31.77 30.00 30.02
CA ASN A 210 32.82 30.93 30.41
C ASN A 210 32.32 31.91 31.46
N MET A 211 31.18 32.56 31.25
CA MET A 211 30.57 33.49 32.23
C MET A 211 30.32 32.81 33.58
N ALA A 212 29.89 31.56 33.58
CA ALA A 212 29.63 30.84 34.82
C ALA A 212 30.93 30.50 35.57
N THR A 213 32.01 30.20 34.84
CA THR A 213 33.36 30.00 35.40
C THR A 213 33.93 31.32 35.97
N ASP A 214 33.84 32.41 35.21
CA ASP A 214 34.31 33.73 35.64
C ASP A 214 33.54 34.23 36.88
N ASN A 215 32.22 34.04 36.90
CA ASN A 215 31.40 34.40 38.06
C ASN A 215 31.72 33.54 39.28
N GLN A 216 32.06 32.27 39.11
CA GLN A 216 32.51 31.41 40.21
C GLN A 216 33.81 31.93 40.82
N GLU A 217 34.78 32.35 39.99
CA GLU A 217 36.00 32.98 40.46
C GLU A 217 35.71 34.29 41.22
N ASN A 218 34.88 35.17 40.64
CA ASN A 218 34.49 36.44 41.29
C ASN A 218 33.78 36.22 42.63
N ILE A 219 32.89 35.22 42.71
CA ILE A 219 32.20 34.85 43.96
C ILE A 219 33.20 34.33 44.99
N ASN A 220 34.17 33.50 44.60
CA ASN A 220 35.21 33.00 45.50
C ASN A 220 36.07 34.16 46.06
N GLN A 221 36.43 35.14 45.22
CA GLN A 221 37.15 36.33 45.67
C GLN A 221 36.30 37.20 46.61
N LEU A 222 35.02 37.40 46.29
CA LEU A 222 34.08 38.10 47.17
C LEU A 222 33.93 37.40 48.52
N LEU A 223 33.81 36.07 48.52
CA LEU A 223 33.74 35.26 49.74
C LEU A 223 34.99 35.42 50.60
N ALA A 224 36.17 35.40 49.99
CA ALA A 224 37.43 35.64 50.71
C ALA A 224 37.43 37.03 51.37
N ASN A 225 37.09 38.07 50.62
CA ASN A 225 37.02 39.45 51.14
C ASN A 225 35.97 39.60 52.25
N LEU A 226 34.79 39.00 52.10
CA LEU A 226 33.73 39.05 53.11
C LEU A 226 34.12 38.29 54.38
N LYS A 227 34.82 37.16 54.24
CA LYS A 227 35.35 36.41 55.37
C LYS A 227 36.40 37.21 56.13
N ASP A 228 37.32 37.87 55.42
CA ASP A 228 38.35 38.73 56.02
C ASP A 228 37.74 39.93 56.76
N VAL A 229 36.76 40.61 56.14
CA VAL A 229 36.04 41.71 56.78
C VAL A 229 35.25 41.22 58.00
N SER A 230 34.53 40.11 57.87
CA SER A 230 33.76 39.51 58.97
C SER A 230 34.66 39.14 60.14
N GLN A 231 35.80 38.51 59.86
CA GLN A 231 36.80 38.14 60.87
C GLN A 231 37.39 39.39 61.54
N THR A 232 37.78 40.40 60.75
CA THR A 232 38.30 41.67 61.27
C THR A 232 37.29 42.35 62.19
N LEU A 233 36.02 42.42 61.78
CA LEU A 233 34.94 42.98 62.62
C LEU A 233 34.75 42.16 63.89
N LYS A 234 34.77 40.82 63.81
CA LYS A 234 34.62 39.94 64.96
C LYS A 234 35.75 40.11 65.98
N GLU A 235 36.98 40.28 65.51
CA GLU A 235 38.17 40.48 66.34
C GLU A 235 38.25 41.88 66.94
N GLN A 236 37.91 42.92 66.16
CA GLN A 236 38.06 44.32 66.57
C GLN A 236 36.84 44.86 67.34
N THR A 237 35.63 44.33 67.13
CA THR A 237 34.41 44.83 67.80
C THR A 237 34.48 44.74 69.33
N PRO A 238 34.96 43.63 69.95
CA PRO A 238 35.13 43.57 71.40
C PRO A 238 36.15 44.60 71.92
N GLN A 239 37.22 44.87 71.15
CA GLN A 239 38.23 45.85 71.51
C GLN A 239 37.69 47.28 71.43
N ILE A 240 36.93 47.60 70.38
CA ILE A 240 36.25 48.89 70.22
C ILE A 240 35.22 49.07 71.34
N ALA A 241 34.40 48.06 71.62
CA ALA A 241 33.43 48.10 72.71
C ALA A 241 34.11 48.30 74.07
N GLY A 242 35.24 47.63 74.31
CA GLY A 242 36.05 47.82 75.52
C GLY A 242 36.60 49.25 75.65
N LYS A 243 37.23 49.78 74.60
CA LYS A 243 37.75 51.17 74.57
C LYS A 243 36.64 52.20 74.75
N VAL A 244 35.50 51.99 74.11
CA VAL A 244 34.31 52.84 74.26
C VAL A 244 33.81 52.81 75.70
N ASN A 245 33.67 51.62 76.30
CA ASN A 245 33.26 51.48 77.70
C ASN A 245 34.23 52.17 78.68
N SER A 246 35.54 52.16 78.38
CA SER A 246 36.54 52.90 79.17
C SER A 246 36.43 54.41 79.00
N ILE A 247 36.12 54.91 77.79
CA ILE A 247 35.90 56.35 77.55
C ILE A 247 34.61 56.83 78.21
N THR A 248 33.53 56.05 78.12
CA THR A 248 32.23 56.40 78.72
C THR A 248 32.25 56.34 80.23
N GLY A 249 33.06 55.48 80.85
CA GLY A 249 33.29 55.47 82.29
C GLY A 249 34.11 56.67 82.81
N ASN A 250 34.92 57.31 81.96
CA ASN A 250 35.73 58.48 82.32
C ASN A 250 35.05 59.83 82.02
N ILE A 251 33.94 59.83 81.25
CA ILE A 251 33.17 61.02 80.87
C ILE A 251 31.74 60.87 81.39
N ASP A 252 31.56 60.89 82.71
CA ASP A 252 30.24 60.74 83.33
C ASP A 252 29.41 62.03 83.35
N ASN A 253 30.01 63.21 83.11
CA ASN A 253 29.32 64.50 83.31
C ASN A 253 29.13 65.41 82.09
N LEU A 254 29.43 64.99 80.84
CA LEU A 254 29.30 65.92 79.70
C LEU A 254 28.47 65.49 78.48
N VAL A 255 28.11 64.22 78.24
CA VAL A 255 27.24 63.93 77.07
C VAL A 255 26.40 62.65 77.22
N THR A 256 25.22 62.75 77.83
CA THR A 256 24.24 61.64 77.89
C THR A 256 23.73 61.21 76.51
N GLY A 257 23.60 62.15 75.55
CA GLY A 257 23.16 61.85 74.19
C GLY A 257 24.18 61.07 73.34
N SER A 258 25.47 61.18 73.61
CA SER A 258 26.52 60.49 72.84
C SER A 258 26.76 59.06 73.31
N LYS A 259 26.47 58.72 74.58
CA LYS A 259 26.55 57.35 75.08
C LYS A 259 25.57 56.42 74.37
N GLY A 260 24.29 56.83 74.27
CA GLY A 260 23.26 56.07 73.54
C GLY A 260 23.62 55.85 72.06
N ASN A 261 24.11 56.90 71.38
CA ASN A 261 24.52 56.79 69.98
C ASN A 261 25.71 55.84 69.77
N LEU A 262 26.65 55.74 70.71
CA LEU A 262 27.78 54.81 70.63
C LEU A 262 27.36 53.37 70.92
N GLU A 263 26.49 53.14 71.92
CA GLU A 263 25.93 51.82 72.21
C GLU A 263 25.11 51.29 71.04
N ASP A 264 24.28 52.15 70.43
CA ASP A 264 23.53 51.83 69.22
C ASP A 264 24.46 51.54 68.04
N SER A 265 25.56 52.28 67.89
CA SER A 265 26.57 52.02 66.85
C SER A 265 27.25 50.66 67.03
N ILE A 266 27.63 50.29 68.26
CA ILE A 266 28.23 48.98 68.56
C ILE A 266 27.20 47.85 68.34
N LYS A 267 25.94 48.06 68.73
CA LYS A 267 24.84 47.12 68.50
C LYS A 267 24.57 46.94 66.99
N ASN A 268 24.64 48.03 66.22
CA ASN A 268 24.53 47.99 64.77
C ASN A 268 25.70 47.23 64.14
N ILE A 269 26.95 47.44 64.59
CA ILE A 269 28.13 46.69 64.12
C ILE A 269 27.97 45.19 64.43
N LYS A 270 27.53 44.82 65.64
CA LYS A 270 27.25 43.41 65.98
C LYS A 270 26.17 42.80 65.09
N THR A 271 25.10 43.56 64.83
CA THR A 271 23.99 43.13 63.96
C THR A 271 24.45 42.96 62.51
N VAL A 272 25.26 43.90 62.00
CA VAL A 272 25.85 43.84 60.65
C VAL A 272 26.80 42.64 60.55
N THR A 273 27.63 42.40 61.55
CA THR A 273 28.56 41.25 61.59
C THR A 273 27.80 39.92 61.55
N ALA A 274 26.75 39.77 62.34
CA ALA A 274 25.91 38.56 62.32
C ALA A 274 25.16 38.37 60.99
N LYS A 275 24.73 39.47 60.34
CA LYS A 275 24.13 39.42 58.99
C LYS A 275 25.17 39.06 57.93
N LEU A 276 26.41 39.54 58.06
CA LEU A 276 27.52 39.19 57.18
C LEU A 276 27.89 37.71 57.31
N GLU A 277 27.98 37.17 58.53
CA GLU A 277 28.21 35.73 58.75
C GLU A 277 27.14 34.87 58.04
N LYS A 278 25.85 35.18 58.26
CA LYS A 278 24.76 34.48 57.54
C LYS A 278 24.83 34.63 56.01
N THR A 279 25.30 35.78 55.53
CA THR A 279 25.45 36.04 54.08
C THR A 279 26.57 35.19 53.51
N VAL A 280 27.72 35.11 54.19
CA VAL A 280 28.84 34.24 53.82
C VAL A 280 28.41 32.77 53.81
N ASP A 281 27.68 32.32 54.83
CA ASP A 281 27.17 30.95 54.88
C ASP A 281 26.22 30.62 53.72
N ASN A 282 25.31 31.55 53.39
CA ASN A 282 24.39 31.40 52.26
C ASN A 282 25.14 31.37 50.92
N ILE A 283 26.14 32.24 50.72
CA ILE A 283 26.93 32.28 49.48
C ILE A 283 27.81 31.02 49.36
N ASN A 284 28.40 30.53 50.47
CA ASN A 284 29.12 29.26 50.49
C ASN A 284 28.20 28.09 50.08
N SER A 285 26.98 28.03 50.63
CA SER A 285 26.00 27.01 50.26
C SER A 285 25.64 27.04 48.77
N ILE A 286 25.47 28.24 48.19
CA ILE A 286 25.21 28.41 46.75
C ILE A 286 26.41 27.97 45.91
N THR A 287 27.61 28.38 46.30
CA THR A 287 28.86 28.06 45.60
C THR A 287 29.13 26.56 45.63
N ASP A 288 28.90 25.90 46.77
CA ASP A 288 29.03 24.45 46.90
C ASP A 288 28.05 23.69 45.99
N LYS A 289 26.80 24.17 45.89
CA LYS A 289 25.81 23.58 44.97
C LYS A 289 26.26 23.72 43.52
N ILE A 290 26.82 24.87 43.14
CA ILE A 290 27.38 25.08 41.81
C ILE A 290 28.54 24.11 41.56
N ASN A 291 29.51 24.02 42.48
CA ASN A 291 30.69 23.14 42.39
C ASN A 291 30.32 21.64 42.26
N LYS A 292 29.29 21.21 42.98
CA LYS A 292 28.79 19.82 42.95
C LYS A 292 27.94 19.50 41.72
N GLY A 293 27.69 20.48 40.86
CA GLY A 293 26.83 20.30 39.70
C GLY A 293 25.33 20.27 40.02
N GLU A 294 24.92 20.77 41.18
CA GLU A 294 23.52 20.78 41.62
C GLU A 294 22.76 21.99 41.04
N GLY A 295 21.50 21.78 40.64
CA GLY A 295 20.69 22.81 39.98
C GLY A 295 21.09 23.09 38.53
N THR A 296 20.42 24.04 37.87
CA THR A 296 20.63 24.33 36.43
C THR A 296 21.99 24.99 36.15
N ILE A 297 22.44 25.91 37.02
CA ILE A 297 23.75 26.58 36.90
C ILE A 297 24.88 25.59 37.17
N GLY A 298 24.78 24.79 38.24
CA GLY A 298 25.79 23.78 38.57
C GLY A 298 25.97 22.77 37.44
N LYS A 299 24.87 22.25 36.88
CA LYS A 299 24.92 21.36 35.70
C LYS A 299 25.54 22.03 34.49
N LEU A 300 25.21 23.29 34.22
CA LEU A 300 25.76 23.98 33.05
C LEU A 300 27.27 24.25 33.15
N VAL A 301 27.79 24.44 34.37
CA VAL A 301 29.22 24.64 34.64
C VAL A 301 30.00 23.32 34.58
N ASN A 302 29.48 22.28 35.24
CA ASN A 302 30.24 21.06 35.54
C ASN A 302 29.87 19.84 34.69
N ASP A 303 28.71 19.84 34.01
CA ASP A 303 28.17 18.65 33.36
C ASP A 303 28.37 18.66 31.83
N ASN A 304 29.30 17.84 31.36
CA ASN A 304 29.50 17.60 29.93
C ASN A 304 28.25 16.95 29.28
N GLN A 305 27.40 16.24 30.03
CA GLN A 305 26.17 15.64 29.48
C GLN A 305 25.17 16.69 28.99
N THR A 306 25.15 17.90 29.56
CA THR A 306 24.20 18.92 29.08
C THR A 306 24.59 19.43 27.69
N VAL A 307 25.90 19.59 27.45
CA VAL A 307 26.46 19.91 26.14
C VAL A 307 26.22 18.74 25.18
N ASP A 308 26.41 17.50 25.64
CA ASP A 308 26.14 16.32 24.82
C ASP A 308 24.65 16.15 24.47
N ASN A 309 23.74 16.45 25.40
CA ASN A 309 22.29 16.42 25.16
C ASN A 309 21.85 17.54 24.20
N ILE A 310 22.49 18.71 24.27
CA ILE A 310 22.31 19.78 23.28
C ILE A 310 22.82 19.27 21.92
N ASN A 311 24.01 18.68 21.86
CA ASN A 311 24.58 18.11 20.62
C ASN A 311 23.71 16.98 20.04
N GLU A 312 23.13 16.11 20.87
CA GLU A 312 22.17 15.07 20.49
C GLU A 312 20.88 15.68 19.95
N THR A 313 20.36 16.72 20.60
CA THR A 313 19.18 17.45 20.11
C THR A 313 19.47 18.11 18.76
N LEU A 314 20.65 18.71 18.59
CA LEU A 314 21.10 19.33 17.34
C LEU A 314 21.34 18.27 16.24
N LYS A 315 21.81 17.08 16.59
CA LYS A 315 21.83 15.90 15.69
C LYS A 315 20.42 15.47 15.30
N GLY A 316 19.48 15.46 16.24
CA GLY A 316 18.07 15.17 16.00
C GLY A 316 17.45 16.15 15.01
N VAL A 317 17.73 17.45 15.17
CA VAL A 317 17.33 18.51 14.25
C VAL A 317 17.95 18.29 12.87
N ARG A 318 19.26 18.05 12.76
CA ARG A 318 19.93 17.70 11.48
C ARG A 318 19.27 16.50 10.79
N ASN A 319 19.00 15.43 11.54
CA ASN A 319 18.38 14.21 11.04
C ASN A 319 16.93 14.39 10.55
N LEU A 320 16.20 15.41 11.02
CA LEU A 320 14.89 15.75 10.48
C LEU A 320 15.01 16.31 9.05
N PHE A 321 16.07 17.09 8.78
CA PHE A 321 16.29 17.70 7.46
C PHE A 321 16.85 16.73 6.44
N THR A 322 17.77 15.83 6.82
CA THR A 322 18.28 14.78 5.90
C THR A 322 17.16 13.85 5.42
N LYS A 323 16.10 13.67 6.23
CA LYS A 323 14.92 12.88 5.87
C LYS A 323 13.97 13.60 4.90
N MET A 324 14.11 14.91 4.69
CA MET A 324 13.27 15.68 3.77
C MET A 324 13.76 15.63 2.32
N ASP A 325 15.06 15.39 2.08
CA ASP A 325 15.62 15.11 0.74
C ASP A 325 15.14 13.76 0.14
N GLU A 326 14.54 12.89 0.95
CA GLU A 326 13.99 11.60 0.50
C GLU A 326 12.54 11.69 -0.03
N PHE A 327 11.95 12.89 -0.07
CA PHE A 327 10.61 13.08 -0.62
C PHE A 327 10.58 12.73 -2.10
N LYS A 328 9.79 11.71 -2.47
CA LYS A 328 9.61 11.29 -3.86
C LYS A 328 8.17 11.47 -4.31
N PHE A 329 8.00 11.92 -5.54
CA PHE A 329 6.70 12.06 -6.18
C PHE A 329 6.60 11.08 -7.36
N TYR A 330 5.47 10.39 -7.46
CA TYR A 330 5.19 9.51 -8.58
C TYR A 330 3.82 9.85 -9.16
N LEU A 331 3.77 10.03 -10.48
CA LEU A 331 2.53 10.13 -11.24
C LEU A 331 2.25 8.77 -11.87
N ASN A 332 1.04 8.26 -11.65
CA ASN A 332 0.62 6.95 -12.11
C ASN A 332 -0.67 7.08 -12.94
N PHE A 333 -0.65 6.51 -14.13
CA PHE A 333 -1.79 6.41 -15.05
C PHE A 333 -2.07 4.94 -15.29
N GLU A 334 -3.31 4.49 -15.16
CA GLU A 334 -3.66 3.08 -15.27
C GLU A 334 -5.01 2.91 -15.95
N GLY A 335 -5.11 1.94 -16.84
CA GLY A 335 -6.36 1.51 -17.46
C GLY A 335 -6.61 0.03 -17.21
N GLU A 336 -7.84 -0.32 -16.86
CA GLU A 336 -8.29 -1.69 -16.59
C GLU A 336 -9.56 -1.99 -17.41
N LYS A 337 -9.60 -3.13 -18.11
CA LYS A 337 -10.79 -3.65 -18.80
C LYS A 337 -11.44 -4.74 -17.97
N LEU A 338 -12.70 -4.55 -17.64
CA LEU A 338 -13.55 -5.52 -16.94
C LEU A 338 -14.12 -6.53 -17.96
N MET A 339 -13.77 -7.80 -17.83
CA MET A 339 -14.07 -8.84 -18.83
C MET A 339 -15.52 -9.34 -18.78
N ASP A 340 -16.12 -9.36 -17.60
CA ASP A 340 -17.48 -9.86 -17.39
C ASP A 340 -18.53 -8.78 -17.69
N THR A 341 -18.23 -7.51 -17.38
CA THR A 341 -19.12 -6.36 -17.65
C THR A 341 -18.85 -5.66 -18.98
N GLY A 342 -17.63 -5.81 -19.54
CA GLY A 342 -17.21 -5.14 -20.79
C GLY A 342 -16.79 -3.68 -20.62
N GLU A 343 -16.78 -3.17 -19.39
CA GLU A 343 -16.47 -1.78 -19.06
C GLU A 343 -14.96 -1.50 -18.97
N THR A 344 -14.59 -0.23 -19.02
CA THR A 344 -13.19 0.22 -18.87
C THR A 344 -13.08 1.22 -17.73
N LYS A 345 -12.17 0.96 -16.78
CA LYS A 345 -11.81 1.87 -15.69
C LYS A 345 -10.46 2.52 -15.98
N GLY A 346 -10.36 3.82 -15.71
CA GLY A 346 -9.15 4.61 -15.82
C GLY A 346 -8.81 5.28 -14.49
N TYR A 347 -7.53 5.29 -14.13
CA TYR A 347 -7.03 5.85 -12.87
C TYR A 347 -5.90 6.84 -13.14
N PHE A 348 -5.94 7.96 -12.42
CA PHE A 348 -4.85 8.91 -12.29
C PHE A 348 -4.50 9.04 -10.81
N LYS A 349 -3.25 8.75 -10.43
CA LYS A 349 -2.80 8.74 -9.03
C LYS A 349 -1.48 9.48 -8.88
N LEU A 350 -1.44 10.44 -7.95
CA LEU A 350 -0.24 11.07 -7.42
C LEU A 350 0.14 10.38 -6.10
N LYS A 351 1.31 9.73 -6.10
CA LYS A 351 1.93 9.19 -4.89
C LYS A 351 2.94 10.20 -4.35
N ILE A 352 2.72 10.63 -3.11
CA ILE A 352 3.64 11.50 -2.37
C ILE A 352 4.30 10.64 -1.29
N GLN A 353 5.59 10.38 -1.44
CA GLN A 353 6.34 9.49 -0.56
C GLN A 353 7.34 10.30 0.27
N PRO A 354 6.96 10.78 1.47
CA PRO A 354 7.84 11.52 2.36
C PRO A 354 8.96 10.67 2.98
N LYS A 355 8.76 9.35 3.07
CA LYS A 355 9.71 8.39 3.66
C LYS A 355 9.64 7.06 2.90
N PRO A 356 10.71 6.24 2.93
CA PRO A 356 10.68 4.90 2.33
C PRO A 356 9.53 4.02 2.84
N ASP A 357 9.11 4.20 4.09
CA ASP A 357 8.08 3.40 4.75
C ASP A 357 6.66 4.00 4.72
N LYS A 358 6.45 5.19 4.13
CA LYS A 358 5.15 5.87 4.15
C LYS A 358 4.87 6.64 2.89
N TYR A 359 3.63 6.61 2.42
CA TYR A 359 3.19 7.44 1.31
C TYR A 359 1.71 7.82 1.41
N TYR A 360 1.36 8.88 0.69
CA TYR A 360 -0.01 9.32 0.46
C TYR A 360 -0.34 9.11 -1.01
N LEU A 361 -1.54 8.60 -1.30
CA LEU A 361 -2.07 8.49 -2.66
C LEU A 361 -3.25 9.43 -2.81
N LEU A 362 -3.17 10.33 -3.78
CA LEU A 362 -4.25 11.22 -4.18
C LEU A 362 -4.59 10.92 -5.64
N GLY A 363 -5.85 10.85 -6.02
CA GLY A 363 -6.16 10.49 -7.40
C GLY A 363 -7.62 10.59 -7.79
N LEU A 364 -7.85 10.29 -9.06
CA LEU A 364 -9.15 10.20 -9.69
C LEU A 364 -9.29 8.80 -10.30
N ALA A 365 -10.50 8.26 -10.25
CA ALA A 365 -10.86 7.03 -10.94
C ALA A 365 -12.16 7.26 -11.73
N SER A 366 -12.24 6.68 -12.93
CA SER A 366 -13.51 6.62 -13.65
C SER A 366 -14.32 5.43 -13.13
N ASN A 367 -15.57 5.67 -12.75
CA ASN A 367 -16.51 4.63 -12.35
C ASN A 367 -17.61 4.49 -13.43
N PRO A 368 -17.46 3.53 -14.38
CA PRO A 368 -18.39 3.33 -15.48
C PRO A 368 -19.79 2.89 -15.00
N ASP A 369 -19.86 1.99 -14.01
CA ASP A 369 -21.10 1.57 -13.31
C ASP A 369 -21.89 2.73 -12.65
N GLY A 370 -21.25 3.88 -12.44
CA GLY A 370 -21.87 5.05 -11.83
C GLY A 370 -22.12 4.94 -10.31
N LYS A 371 -22.69 5.99 -9.71
CA LYS A 371 -23.25 5.90 -8.35
C LYS A 371 -24.74 5.56 -8.43
N SER A 372 -25.16 4.48 -7.78
CA SER A 372 -26.56 4.09 -7.65
C SER A 372 -27.12 4.66 -6.35
N THR A 373 -27.99 5.68 -6.43
CA THR A 373 -28.71 6.19 -5.27
C THR A 373 -30.11 5.61 -5.28
N THR A 374 -30.42 4.78 -4.29
CA THR A 374 -31.76 4.21 -4.07
C THR A 374 -32.49 5.04 -3.03
N THR A 375 -33.55 5.75 -3.44
CA THR A 375 -34.40 6.53 -2.53
C THR A 375 -35.65 5.74 -2.20
N TYR A 376 -35.88 5.50 -0.91
CA TYR A 376 -37.12 4.90 -0.40
C TYR A 376 -38.10 6.01 -0.04
N THR A 377 -39.18 6.15 -0.82
CA THR A 377 -40.25 7.10 -0.50
C THR A 377 -41.47 6.32 -0.02
N THR A 378 -41.79 6.47 1.26
CA THR A 378 -42.98 5.89 1.89
C THR A 378 -44.07 6.95 1.93
N TRP A 379 -45.22 6.69 1.31
CA TRP A 379 -46.39 7.55 1.46
C TRP A 379 -47.38 6.90 2.42
N SER A 380 -47.84 7.64 3.43
CA SER A 380 -49.01 7.27 4.23
C SER A 380 -50.10 8.33 4.04
N GLY A 381 -51.29 7.91 3.61
CA GLY A 381 -52.46 8.77 3.50
C GLY A 381 -53.63 8.18 4.27
N THR A 382 -54.33 9.02 5.03
CA THR A 382 -55.56 8.64 5.72
C THR A 382 -56.75 8.91 4.80
N SER A 383 -57.61 7.91 4.55
CA SER A 383 -58.85 8.11 3.82
C SER A 383 -59.80 9.05 4.59
N PRO A 384 -60.58 9.93 3.92
CA PRO A 384 -61.60 10.77 4.55
C PRO A 384 -62.67 9.98 5.35
N TYR A 385 -62.74 8.66 5.18
CA TYR A 385 -63.67 7.75 5.85
C TYR A 385 -63.02 6.90 6.97
N GLY A 386 -61.84 7.28 7.48
CA GLY A 386 -61.29 6.72 8.72
C GLY A 386 -60.65 5.32 8.62
N SER A 387 -60.43 4.80 7.41
CA SER A 387 -59.64 3.58 7.20
C SER A 387 -58.21 3.93 6.79
N THR A 388 -57.22 3.50 7.58
CA THR A 388 -55.79 3.62 7.26
C THR A 388 -55.44 2.61 6.16
N SER A 389 -55.24 3.06 4.93
CA SER A 389 -54.65 2.22 3.88
C SER A 389 -53.15 2.08 4.14
N SER A 390 -52.64 0.84 4.14
CA SER A 390 -51.20 0.58 4.21
C SER A 390 -50.53 1.16 2.97
N GLY A 391 -49.69 2.16 3.17
CA GLY A 391 -48.92 2.83 2.13
C GLY A 391 -47.95 1.90 1.43
N GLY A 392 -47.92 1.95 0.10
CA GLY A 392 -46.88 1.28 -0.69
C GLY A 392 -45.54 2.02 -0.58
N THR A 393 -44.43 1.28 -0.65
CA THR A 393 -43.09 1.86 -0.82
C THR A 393 -42.80 1.93 -2.32
N TYR A 394 -42.54 3.12 -2.84
CA TYR A 394 -41.99 3.26 -4.19
C TYR A 394 -40.46 3.35 -4.08
N VAL A 395 -39.77 2.49 -4.81
CA VAL A 395 -38.30 2.42 -4.85
C VAL A 395 -37.85 3.05 -6.16
N GLU A 396 -37.30 4.25 -6.10
CA GLU A 396 -36.67 4.89 -7.26
C GLU A 396 -35.16 4.68 -7.16
N THR A 397 -34.57 3.91 -8.09
CA THR A 397 -33.12 3.76 -8.20
C THR A 397 -32.64 4.65 -9.34
N LYS A 398 -31.96 5.76 -9.00
CA LYS A 398 -31.29 6.59 -10.00
C LYS A 398 -29.82 6.16 -10.09
N ARG A 399 -29.46 5.56 -11.23
CA ARG A 399 -28.06 5.32 -11.59
C ARG A 399 -27.54 6.51 -12.38
N LYS A 400 -26.49 7.15 -11.88
CA LYS A 400 -25.74 8.14 -12.64
C LYS A 400 -24.53 7.46 -13.26
N GLU A 401 -24.70 6.96 -14.48
CA GLU A 401 -23.65 6.34 -15.29
C GLU A 401 -22.48 7.33 -15.52
N ASN A 402 -21.25 6.82 -15.59
CA ASN A 402 -20.02 7.59 -15.79
C ASN A 402 -19.76 8.70 -14.76
N SER A 403 -19.35 8.32 -13.54
CA SER A 403 -18.94 9.27 -12.50
C SER A 403 -17.42 9.24 -12.26
N ILE A 404 -16.81 10.42 -12.05
CA ILE A 404 -15.44 10.51 -11.55
C ILE A 404 -15.48 10.36 -10.02
N THR A 405 -14.69 9.44 -9.51
CA THR A 405 -14.51 9.20 -8.07
C THR A 405 -13.11 9.59 -7.62
N PHE A 406 -12.93 9.80 -6.32
CA PHE A 406 -11.72 10.34 -5.73
C PHE A 406 -10.99 9.29 -4.89
N ILE A 407 -9.66 9.31 -4.95
CA ILE A 407 -8.78 8.47 -4.14
C ILE A 407 -8.00 9.38 -3.19
N ALA A 408 -8.02 9.05 -1.91
CA ALA A 408 -7.23 9.73 -0.89
C ALA A 408 -6.84 8.73 0.20
N GLN A 409 -5.64 8.18 0.12
CA GLN A 409 -5.18 7.10 1.01
C GLN A 409 -3.88 7.48 1.71
N TYR A 410 -3.75 7.03 2.95
CA TYR A 410 -2.48 6.93 3.64
C TYR A 410 -2.02 5.47 3.62
N ALA A 411 -0.72 5.27 3.41
CA ALA A 411 -0.11 3.96 3.38
C ALA A 411 1.14 3.90 4.26
N LYS A 412 1.34 2.77 4.91
CA LYS A 412 2.54 2.47 5.69
C LYS A 412 3.08 1.08 5.36
N ARG A 413 4.38 1.01 5.10
CA ARG A 413 5.14 -0.21 4.85
C ARG A 413 5.52 -0.90 6.15
N PHE A 414 5.39 -2.21 6.16
CA PHE A 414 5.77 -3.11 7.23
C PHE A 414 6.68 -4.21 6.68
N MET A 415 7.77 -4.46 7.39
CA MET A 415 8.71 -5.55 7.11
C MET A 415 9.25 -5.58 5.66
N ASP A 416 9.30 -4.43 4.98
CA ASP A 416 9.66 -4.26 3.57
C ASP A 416 8.88 -5.12 2.55
N MET A 417 7.78 -5.73 2.99
CA MET A 417 7.02 -6.73 2.25
C MET A 417 5.55 -6.41 2.13
N VAL A 418 4.98 -5.58 3.00
CA VAL A 418 3.55 -5.28 3.02
C VAL A 418 3.33 -3.78 3.22
N ASP A 419 2.60 -3.15 2.31
CA ASP A 419 2.03 -1.82 2.53
C ASP A 419 0.58 -1.95 2.98
N LEU A 420 0.24 -1.41 4.14
CA LEU A 420 -1.15 -1.30 4.57
C LEU A 420 -1.66 0.09 4.23
N ARG A 421 -2.80 0.15 3.54
CA ARG A 421 -3.47 1.35 3.05
C ARG A 421 -4.80 1.56 3.77
N ILE A 422 -5.13 2.81 4.07
CA ILE A 422 -6.42 3.21 4.63
C ILE A 422 -6.82 4.57 4.07
N GLY A 423 -8.10 4.76 3.80
CA GLY A 423 -8.65 6.05 3.35
C GLY A 423 -9.74 5.89 2.31
N LEU A 424 -9.90 6.90 1.46
CA LEU A 424 -10.88 6.91 0.39
C LEU A 424 -10.37 6.14 -0.84
N MET A 425 -11.17 5.17 -1.28
CA MET A 425 -11.04 4.34 -2.46
C MET A 425 -12.27 4.57 -3.32
N GLU A 426 -12.10 5.18 -4.49
CA GLU A 426 -13.24 5.46 -5.39
C GLU A 426 -14.39 6.20 -4.69
N SER A 427 -14.04 7.21 -3.88
CA SER A 427 -14.94 8.02 -3.04
C SER A 427 -15.61 7.29 -1.87
N GLU A 428 -15.29 6.02 -1.64
CA GLU A 428 -15.80 5.24 -0.51
C GLU A 428 -14.67 4.94 0.48
N PHE A 429 -14.99 4.82 1.77
CA PHE A 429 -13.97 4.50 2.77
C PHE A 429 -13.55 3.02 2.67
N GLY A 430 -12.24 2.77 2.76
CA GLY A 430 -11.66 1.46 2.52
C GLY A 430 -10.33 1.20 3.23
N VAL A 431 -9.96 -0.08 3.25
CA VAL A 431 -8.65 -0.58 3.69
C VAL A 431 -8.05 -1.48 2.61
N GLY A 432 -6.74 -1.41 2.43
CA GLY A 432 -6.04 -2.15 1.39
C GLY A 432 -4.69 -2.66 1.87
N ALA A 433 -4.15 -3.64 1.17
CA ALA A 433 -2.84 -4.23 1.44
C ALA A 433 -2.11 -4.53 0.14
N ASP A 434 -0.88 -4.05 -0.02
CA ASP A 434 0.00 -4.39 -1.13
C ASP A 434 1.13 -5.29 -0.64
N TYR A 435 1.24 -6.48 -1.19
CA TYR A 435 2.24 -7.48 -0.82
C TYR A 435 3.32 -7.60 -1.90
N PHE A 436 4.58 -7.58 -1.47
CA PHE A 436 5.79 -7.62 -2.31
C PHE A 436 6.53 -8.95 -2.09
N PRO A 437 6.11 -10.06 -2.73
CA PRO A 437 6.59 -11.40 -2.41
C PRO A 437 8.09 -11.61 -2.63
N PHE A 438 8.72 -10.84 -3.52
CA PHE A 438 10.12 -11.02 -3.89
C PHE A 438 11.05 -9.99 -3.24
N ASN A 439 10.59 -9.18 -2.30
CA ASN A 439 11.43 -8.19 -1.62
C ASN A 439 12.33 -8.80 -0.53
N LYS A 440 12.28 -10.11 -0.31
CA LYS A 440 13.09 -10.82 0.71
C LYS A 440 13.71 -12.11 0.14
N GLY A 441 14.92 -12.45 0.58
CA GLY A 441 15.66 -13.65 0.19
C GLY A 441 16.77 -13.40 -0.83
N LYS A 442 17.42 -14.48 -1.31
CA LYS A 442 18.64 -14.42 -2.15
C LYS A 442 18.47 -13.67 -3.48
N ASN A 443 17.22 -13.50 -3.94
CA ASN A 443 16.88 -12.85 -5.20
C ASN A 443 16.27 -11.45 -5.04
N ALA A 444 16.23 -10.92 -3.81
CA ALA A 444 15.53 -9.67 -3.49
C ALA A 444 16.06 -8.47 -4.30
N GLU A 445 17.36 -8.40 -4.51
CA GLU A 445 17.99 -7.28 -5.23
C GLU A 445 17.60 -7.25 -6.72
N LYS A 446 17.38 -8.43 -7.34
CA LYS A 446 17.07 -8.57 -8.77
C LYS A 446 15.58 -8.38 -9.09
N TYR A 447 14.69 -8.72 -8.16
CA TYR A 447 13.23 -8.69 -8.37
C TYR A 447 12.51 -7.74 -7.42
N LYS A 448 13.24 -6.84 -6.75
CA LYS A 448 12.66 -5.84 -5.86
C LYS A 448 11.56 -5.07 -6.56
N ASP A 449 10.39 -5.02 -5.92
CA ASP A 449 9.20 -4.32 -6.38
C ASP A 449 8.72 -4.73 -7.79
N LYS A 450 9.20 -5.85 -8.37
CA LYS A 450 8.76 -6.29 -9.71
C LYS A 450 7.37 -6.90 -9.73
N PHE A 451 6.95 -7.49 -8.63
CA PHE A 451 5.63 -8.09 -8.51
C PHE A 451 4.96 -7.58 -7.25
N VAL A 452 3.70 -7.19 -7.39
CA VAL A 452 2.89 -6.66 -6.30
C VAL A 452 1.54 -7.36 -6.33
N VAL A 453 1.08 -7.83 -5.18
CA VAL A 453 -0.28 -8.34 -5.01
C VAL A 453 -1.05 -7.37 -4.12
N SER A 454 -2.02 -6.69 -4.69
CA SER A 454 -2.88 -5.75 -3.98
C SER A 454 -4.21 -6.40 -3.64
N PHE A 455 -4.70 -6.12 -2.44
CA PHE A 455 -6.04 -6.43 -1.99
C PHE A 455 -6.69 -5.16 -1.47
N ASP A 456 -7.88 -4.82 -1.94
CA ASP A 456 -8.63 -3.65 -1.53
C ASP A 456 -10.04 -4.07 -1.07
N ALA A 457 -10.50 -3.47 0.03
CA ALA A 457 -11.84 -3.67 0.59
C ALA A 457 -12.44 -2.30 0.95
N TYR A 458 -13.56 -1.94 0.34
CA TYR A 458 -14.20 -0.64 0.52
C TYR A 458 -15.73 -0.73 0.30
N ASP A 459 -16.43 0.39 0.44
CA ASP A 459 -17.89 0.46 0.37
C ASP A 459 -18.58 -0.49 1.38
N PHE A 460 -18.20 -0.38 2.65
CA PHE A 460 -18.81 -1.18 3.71
C PHE A 460 -20.25 -0.69 3.93
N SER A 461 -21.22 -1.51 3.50
CA SER A 461 -22.68 -1.30 3.59
C SER A 461 -23.14 -0.39 4.74
N THR A 462 -23.97 0.59 4.41
CA THR A 462 -24.77 1.35 5.37
C THR A 462 -26.26 1.02 5.18
N LYS A 463 -27.09 1.28 6.21
CA LYS A 463 -28.52 0.88 6.32
C LYS A 463 -29.44 1.22 5.11
N SER A 464 -28.96 1.97 4.13
CA SER A 464 -29.72 2.48 2.99
C SER A 464 -29.40 1.80 1.65
N SER A 465 -28.44 0.86 1.58
CA SER A 465 -28.17 0.06 0.37
C SER A 465 -27.62 -1.33 0.74
N PRO A 466 -28.36 -2.44 0.51
CA PRO A 466 -27.97 -3.79 0.91
C PRO A 466 -26.98 -4.43 -0.08
N ARG A 467 -25.88 -3.73 -0.41
CA ARG A 467 -24.77 -4.30 -1.19
C ARG A 467 -23.69 -4.84 -0.28
N ASP A 468 -23.04 -5.92 -0.71
CA ASP A 468 -21.86 -6.46 -0.04
C ASP A 468 -20.68 -5.50 -0.25
N PRO A 469 -19.67 -5.50 0.65
CA PRO A 469 -18.48 -4.67 0.46
C PRO A 469 -17.78 -4.95 -0.87
N HIS A 470 -17.29 -3.90 -1.51
CA HIS A 470 -16.48 -4.02 -2.72
C HIS A 470 -15.13 -4.62 -2.35
N LEU A 471 -14.87 -5.83 -2.84
CA LEU A 471 -13.58 -6.50 -2.67
C LEU A 471 -12.87 -6.65 -4.01
N LYS A 472 -11.61 -6.24 -4.06
CA LYS A 472 -10.75 -6.32 -5.26
C LYS A 472 -9.43 -6.98 -4.92
N VAL A 473 -8.99 -7.90 -5.78
CA VAL A 473 -7.64 -8.48 -5.74
C VAL A 473 -6.95 -8.24 -7.07
N LYS A 474 -5.68 -7.82 -7.03
CA LYS A 474 -4.89 -7.42 -8.20
C LYS A 474 -3.47 -7.95 -8.11
N GLY A 475 -3.01 -8.64 -9.15
CA GLY A 475 -1.60 -8.93 -9.37
C GLY A 475 -1.03 -7.94 -10.37
N GLN A 476 0.10 -7.31 -10.06
CA GLN A 476 0.81 -6.37 -10.92
C GLN A 476 2.23 -6.85 -11.18
N TYR A 477 2.66 -6.76 -12.44
CA TYR A 477 4.04 -7.02 -12.87
C TYR A 477 4.65 -5.78 -13.52
N ASN A 478 5.73 -5.27 -12.92
CA ASN A 478 6.49 -4.12 -13.41
C ASN A 478 7.58 -4.59 -14.39
N PHE A 479 7.33 -4.42 -15.70
CA PHE A 479 8.28 -4.77 -16.76
C PHE A 479 9.50 -3.84 -16.74
N THR A 480 9.23 -2.55 -16.55
CA THR A 480 10.25 -1.51 -16.43
C THR A 480 9.95 -0.66 -15.19
N LYS A 481 10.79 0.34 -14.91
CA LYS A 481 10.51 1.30 -13.82
C LYS A 481 9.27 2.16 -14.09
N ASN A 482 8.84 2.24 -15.35
CA ASN A 482 7.80 3.15 -15.80
C ASN A 482 6.58 2.45 -16.39
N LEU A 483 6.64 1.15 -16.71
CA LEU A 483 5.55 0.40 -17.36
C LEU A 483 5.25 -0.90 -16.61
N TYR A 484 3.96 -1.14 -16.39
CA TYR A 484 3.47 -2.37 -15.76
C TYR A 484 2.19 -2.87 -16.42
N VAL A 485 1.91 -4.15 -16.21
CA VAL A 485 0.59 -4.75 -16.46
C VAL A 485 0.02 -5.30 -15.17
N ASN A 486 -1.28 -5.43 -15.14
CA ASN A 486 -1.98 -6.03 -14.03
C ASN A 486 -3.15 -6.89 -14.51
N ALA A 487 -3.59 -7.78 -13.63
CA ALA A 487 -4.78 -8.57 -13.80
C ALA A 487 -5.36 -8.91 -12.43
N GLY A 488 -6.65 -9.16 -12.36
CA GLY A 488 -7.29 -9.41 -11.08
C GLY A 488 -8.76 -9.75 -11.16
N TYR A 489 -9.40 -9.70 -10.00
CA TYR A 489 -10.83 -9.88 -9.86
C TYR A 489 -11.40 -8.70 -9.07
N ASP A 490 -12.26 -7.92 -9.72
CA ASP A 490 -12.97 -6.78 -9.16
C ASP A 490 -14.34 -7.22 -8.62
N ASP A 491 -14.74 -6.58 -7.53
CA ASP A 491 -16.02 -6.72 -6.83
C ASP A 491 -16.56 -8.15 -6.67
N PHE A 492 -15.69 -9.09 -6.29
CA PHE A 492 -16.02 -10.52 -6.38
C PHE A 492 -17.06 -11.03 -5.36
N LEU A 493 -17.52 -10.18 -4.43
CA LEU A 493 -18.66 -10.49 -3.56
C LEU A 493 -20.01 -10.16 -4.19
N ASN A 494 -20.08 -9.12 -5.03
CA ASN A 494 -21.33 -8.66 -5.61
C ASN A 494 -21.59 -9.32 -6.98
N LYS A 495 -22.65 -10.12 -7.08
CA LYS A 495 -22.94 -10.92 -8.30
C LYS A 495 -23.14 -10.08 -9.57
N ASP A 496 -23.62 -8.85 -9.43
CA ASP A 496 -23.99 -7.98 -10.55
C ASP A 496 -22.80 -7.19 -11.12
N THR A 497 -21.76 -6.98 -10.31
CA THR A 497 -20.60 -6.12 -10.61
C THR A 497 -19.28 -6.88 -10.61
N ARG A 498 -19.27 -8.13 -10.12
CA ARG A 498 -18.08 -8.98 -10.14
C ARG A 498 -17.52 -9.10 -11.56
N SER A 499 -16.24 -8.81 -11.72
CA SER A 499 -15.60 -8.89 -13.02
C SER A 499 -14.11 -9.16 -12.91
N THR A 500 -13.64 -10.17 -13.62
CA THR A 500 -12.22 -10.36 -13.87
C THR A 500 -11.70 -9.21 -14.74
N PHE A 501 -10.46 -8.79 -14.56
CA PHE A 501 -9.92 -7.66 -15.32
C PHE A 501 -8.47 -7.86 -15.71
N VAL A 502 -8.09 -7.16 -16.78
CA VAL A 502 -6.70 -6.99 -17.22
C VAL A 502 -6.45 -5.51 -17.48
N GLY A 503 -5.24 -5.05 -17.20
CA GLY A 503 -4.89 -3.65 -17.32
C GLY A 503 -3.42 -3.40 -17.52
N ALA A 504 -3.10 -2.14 -17.80
CA ALA A 504 -1.75 -1.65 -17.98
C ALA A 504 -1.64 -0.23 -17.42
N GLY A 505 -0.43 0.13 -16.97
CA GLY A 505 -0.20 1.46 -16.44
C GLY A 505 1.22 1.97 -16.60
N LEU A 506 1.34 3.29 -16.48
CA LEU A 506 2.57 4.05 -16.55
C LEU A 506 2.87 4.73 -15.22
N ILE A 507 4.15 4.77 -14.84
CA ILE A 507 4.66 5.44 -13.64
C ILE A 507 5.76 6.41 -14.05
N PHE A 508 5.66 7.66 -13.62
CA PHE A 508 6.68 8.69 -13.81
C PHE A 508 7.19 9.16 -12.46
N LEU A 509 8.51 9.12 -12.26
CA LEU A 509 9.17 9.77 -11.13
C LEU A 509 9.39 11.26 -11.42
N ASP A 510 9.55 12.06 -10.37
CA ASP A 510 9.84 13.49 -10.50
C ASP A 510 11.08 13.80 -11.37
N ASP A 511 12.12 12.96 -11.30
CA ASP A 511 13.32 13.07 -12.13
C ASP A 511 13.08 12.74 -13.62
N ASP A 512 12.15 11.83 -13.91
CA ASP A 512 11.79 11.45 -15.30
C ASP A 512 11.00 12.57 -16.00
N LEU A 513 10.24 13.36 -15.23
CA LEU A 513 9.46 14.49 -15.75
C LEU A 513 10.36 15.58 -16.36
N LYS A 514 11.57 15.78 -15.81
CA LYS A 514 12.54 16.76 -16.33
C LYS A 514 12.97 16.45 -17.77
N TYR A 515 13.13 15.17 -18.11
CA TYR A 515 13.55 14.74 -19.45
C TYR A 515 12.42 14.77 -20.48
N LEU A 516 11.19 14.43 -20.09
CA LEU A 516 10.02 14.51 -20.96
C LEU A 516 9.71 15.95 -21.36
N LEU A 517 9.93 16.90 -20.45
CA LEU A 517 9.73 18.33 -20.69
C LEU A 517 10.89 18.98 -21.47
N GLY A 518 12.13 18.58 -21.20
CA GLY A 518 13.32 19.10 -21.91
C GLY A 518 13.41 18.73 -23.39
N LYS A 519 12.58 17.77 -23.85
CA LYS A 519 12.49 17.34 -25.26
C LYS A 519 11.30 17.92 -26.01
N ILE A 520 10.45 18.73 -25.38
CA ILE A 520 9.44 19.49 -26.12
C ILE A 520 10.22 20.58 -26.87
N PRO A 521 10.29 20.56 -28.22
CA PRO A 521 11.00 21.59 -28.95
C PRO A 521 10.43 22.95 -28.55
N SER A 522 11.29 23.85 -28.05
CA SER A 522 10.92 25.25 -27.95
C SER A 522 10.49 25.68 -29.35
N LEU A 523 9.23 26.11 -29.49
CA LEU A 523 8.75 26.70 -30.73
C LEU A 523 9.75 27.81 -31.14
N PRO A 524 10.13 27.92 -32.42
CA PRO A 524 10.87 29.06 -32.89
C PRO A 524 10.06 30.30 -32.53
N GLY A 525 10.68 31.21 -31.76
CA GLY A 525 10.04 32.43 -31.32
C GLY A 525 9.51 33.21 -32.52
N ASN A 526 8.25 33.62 -32.44
CA ASN A 526 7.68 34.67 -33.28
C ASN A 526 7.79 36.00 -32.54
#